data_AF-A0A7K1D5B2-F1
#
_entry.id   AF-A0A7K1D5B2-F1
#
_cell.length_a   1.000
_cell.length_b   1.000
_cell.length_c   1.000
_cell.angle_alpha   90.00
_cell.angle_beta   90.00
_cell.angle_gamma   90.00
#
_symmetry.space_group_name_H-M   'P 1'
#
loop_
_entity.id
_entity.type
_entity.pdbx_description
1 polymer ?
#
loop_
_entity_poly.entity_id
_entity_poly.type
_entity_poly.pdbx_seq_one_letter_code
_entity_poly.pdbx_strand_id
1 'polypeptide(L)'
;MDKPLTRTARLLDLVPFILSHQGIAVSELAKEFGVTENEIAADLELVFMCGLPQYTDLELIDLSFESGSVTVREPQNLDKPRRLNGEELSILVMGLDVLKGQLQDPIKVEKISELQHRLKALLQNISGANVLYVDERDLPFLSIINDAIRSN
;
A
#
# COMPACT_ATOMS: atom_id res chain seq x y z
N MET A 1 -3.32 19.49 8.52
CA MET A 1 -4.39 18.50 8.70
C MET A 1 -4.35 17.57 7.51
N ASP A 2 -4.08 16.29 7.77
CA ASP A 2 -3.96 15.29 6.72
C ASP A 2 -5.26 15.15 5.92
N LYS A 3 -5.17 14.78 4.64
CA LYS A 3 -6.36 14.58 3.81
C LYS A 3 -7.13 13.37 4.36
N PRO A 4 -8.48 13.42 4.49
CA PRO A 4 -9.25 12.33 5.10
C PRO A 4 -8.94 10.95 4.52
N LEU A 5 -8.83 10.83 3.20
CA LEU A 5 -8.53 9.57 2.52
C LEU A 5 -7.14 9.03 2.85
N THR A 6 -6.14 9.90 2.97
CA THR A 6 -4.76 9.53 3.31
C THR A 6 -4.69 8.99 4.73
N ARG A 7 -5.37 9.66 5.68
CA ARG A 7 -5.50 9.18 7.06
C ARG A 7 -6.23 7.85 7.13
N THR A 8 -7.34 7.67 6.40
CA THR A 8 -8.06 6.40 6.36
C THR A 8 -7.20 5.26 5.84
N ALA A 9 -6.42 5.47 4.78
CA ALA A 9 -5.49 4.46 4.29
C ALA A 9 -4.47 4.07 5.38
N ARG A 10 -3.86 5.05 6.04
CA ARG A 10 -2.94 4.81 7.16
C ARG A 10 -3.56 4.01 8.30
N LEU A 11 -4.79 4.34 8.71
CA LEU A 11 -5.51 3.62 9.76
C LEU A 11 -5.73 2.15 9.41
N LEU A 12 -6.07 1.84 8.14
CA LEU A 12 -6.26 0.48 7.66
C LEU A 12 -4.95 -0.31 7.58
N ASP A 13 -3.82 0.39 7.39
CA ASP A 13 -2.50 -0.23 7.22
C ASP A 13 -1.75 -0.39 8.57
N LEU A 14 -2.10 0.40 9.61
CA LEU A 14 -1.41 0.38 10.91
C LEU A 14 -1.47 -0.99 11.63
N VAL A 15 -2.65 -1.57 11.78
CA VAL A 15 -2.84 -2.86 12.50
C VAL A 15 -2.05 -4.00 11.84
N PRO A 16 -2.19 -4.28 10.53
CA PRO A 16 -1.43 -5.35 9.90
C PRO A 16 0.08 -5.05 9.88
N PHE A 17 0.48 -3.79 9.82
CA PHE A 17 1.90 -3.42 9.93
C PHE A 17 2.47 -3.78 11.31
N ILE A 18 1.80 -3.36 12.40
CA ILE A 18 2.24 -3.66 13.77
C ILE A 18 2.22 -5.17 14.05
N LEU A 19 1.26 -5.93 13.49
CA LEU A 19 1.26 -7.39 13.60
C LEU A 19 2.55 -8.04 13.07
N SER A 20 3.15 -7.48 12.02
CA SER A 20 4.44 -7.92 11.48
C SER A 20 5.66 -7.32 12.17
N HIS A 21 5.47 -6.31 13.03
CA HIS A 21 6.50 -5.58 13.77
C HIS A 21 6.09 -5.37 15.24
N GLN A 22 5.78 -6.45 15.95
CA GLN A 22 5.29 -6.37 17.32
C GLN A 22 6.31 -5.68 18.24
N GLY A 23 5.83 -4.76 19.07
CA GLY A 23 6.68 -3.97 19.98
C GLY A 23 7.43 -2.82 19.30
N ILE A 24 7.06 -2.44 18.08
CA ILE A 24 7.65 -1.29 17.38
C ILE A 24 7.41 0.01 18.15
N ALA A 25 8.42 0.89 18.15
CA ALA A 25 8.30 2.21 18.78
C ALA A 25 7.35 3.12 17.99
N VAL A 26 6.56 3.95 18.69
CA VAL A 26 5.68 4.94 18.04
C VAL A 26 6.48 5.91 17.16
N SER A 27 7.71 6.24 17.56
CA SER A 27 8.64 7.05 16.76
C SER A 27 9.09 6.40 15.45
N GLU A 28 9.11 5.06 15.40
CA GLU A 28 9.46 4.32 14.17
C GLU A 28 8.25 4.18 13.26
N LEU A 29 7.05 3.97 13.81
CA LEU A 29 5.80 4.05 13.05
C LEU A 29 5.63 5.43 12.40
N ALA A 30 5.90 6.50 13.14
CA ALA A 30 5.83 7.86 12.62
C ALA A 30 6.74 8.04 11.38
N LYS A 31 7.97 7.51 11.44
CA LYS A 31 8.91 7.53 10.31
C LYS A 31 8.43 6.70 9.13
N GLU A 32 7.96 5.48 9.38
CA GLU A 32 7.49 4.57 8.33
C GLU A 32 6.30 5.14 7.56
N PHE A 33 5.32 5.70 8.28
CA PHE A 33 4.11 6.27 7.70
C PHE A 33 4.26 7.74 7.28
N GLY A 34 5.44 8.34 7.48
CA GLY A 34 5.75 9.71 7.07
C GLY A 34 4.91 10.78 7.78
N VAL A 35 4.53 10.55 9.04
CA VAL A 35 3.71 11.46 9.86
C VAL A 35 4.34 11.72 11.23
N THR A 36 3.74 12.60 12.03
CA THR A 36 4.22 12.89 13.38
C THR A 36 3.83 11.79 14.38
N GLU A 37 4.58 11.66 15.47
CA GLU A 37 4.22 10.75 16.57
C GLU A 37 2.84 11.08 17.18
N ASN A 38 2.48 12.36 17.22
CA ASN A 38 1.15 12.80 17.66
C ASN A 38 0.04 12.31 16.74
N GLU A 39 0.27 12.30 15.43
CA GLU A 39 -0.69 11.75 14.46
C GLU A 39 -0.82 10.23 14.61
N ILE A 40 0.29 9.50 14.81
CA ILE A 40 0.25 8.07 15.10
C ILE A 40 -0.52 7.80 16.41
N ALA A 41 -0.24 8.54 17.48
CA ALA A 41 -0.92 8.36 18.76
C ALA A 41 -2.44 8.56 18.62
N ALA A 42 -2.87 9.61 17.93
CA ALA A 42 -4.28 9.88 17.66
C ALA A 42 -4.93 8.83 16.75
N ASP A 43 -4.16 8.24 15.83
CA ASP A 43 -4.63 7.17 14.96
C ASP A 43 -4.78 5.85 15.71
N LEU A 44 -3.86 5.53 16.62
CA LEU A 44 -3.96 4.32 17.44
C LEU A 44 -5.09 4.42 18.48
N GLU A 45 -5.34 5.62 19.04
CA GLU A 45 -6.52 5.87 19.89
C GLU A 45 -7.82 5.62 19.11
N LEU A 46 -7.91 6.10 17.86
CA LEU A 46 -9.06 5.85 17.01
C LEU A 46 -9.22 4.37 16.67
N VAL A 47 -8.12 3.67 16.34
CA VAL A 47 -8.14 2.22 16.06
C VAL A 47 -8.64 1.43 17.26
N PHE A 48 -8.25 1.81 18.48
CA PHE A 48 -8.70 1.17 19.72
C PHE A 48 -10.22 1.27 19.94
N MET A 49 -10.89 2.23 19.29
CA MET A 49 -12.35 2.39 19.35
C MET A 49 -13.09 1.63 18.22
N CYS A 50 -12.37 0.95 17.33
CA CYS A 50 -12.96 0.20 16.22
C CYS A 50 -13.15 -1.28 16.59
N GLY A 51 -14.21 -1.90 16.08
CA GLY A 51 -14.53 -3.30 16.32
C GLY A 51 -15.67 -3.81 15.45
N LEU A 52 -16.03 -5.08 15.61
CA LEU A 52 -17.14 -5.68 14.88
C LEU A 52 -18.49 -5.19 15.42
N PRO A 53 -19.53 -5.13 14.57
CA PRO A 53 -20.84 -4.64 14.97
C PRO A 53 -21.54 -5.63 15.91
N GLN A 54 -21.43 -5.40 17.21
CA GLN A 54 -22.19 -6.01 18.32
C GLN A 54 -22.04 -5.16 19.61
N TYR A 55 -21.10 -4.20 19.62
CA TYR A 55 -20.90 -3.15 20.64
C TYR A 55 -20.66 -3.66 22.06
N THR A 56 -20.06 -4.84 22.21
CA THR A 56 -19.52 -5.27 23.51
C THR A 56 -18.04 -4.90 23.58
N ASP A 57 -17.57 -4.46 24.76
CA ASP A 57 -16.17 -4.05 24.97
C ASP A 57 -15.15 -5.16 24.68
N LEU A 58 -15.60 -6.43 24.60
CA LEU A 58 -14.79 -7.60 24.31
C LEU A 58 -14.50 -7.81 22.81
N GLU A 59 -15.01 -6.95 21.93
CA GLU A 59 -14.97 -7.14 20.46
C GLU A 59 -14.28 -5.98 19.72
N LEU A 60 -13.56 -5.12 20.44
CA LEU A 60 -12.73 -4.07 19.87
C LEU A 60 -11.36 -4.58 19.45
N ILE A 61 -10.66 -3.78 18.66
CA ILE A 61 -9.24 -3.96 18.38
C ILE A 61 -8.46 -3.64 19.66
N ASP A 62 -7.67 -4.58 20.15
CA ASP A 62 -6.88 -4.43 21.36
C ASP A 62 -5.41 -4.15 21.02
N LEU A 63 -4.93 -3.00 21.51
CA LEU A 63 -3.56 -2.52 21.39
C LEU A 63 -2.97 -2.30 22.78
N SER A 64 -1.69 -2.62 22.93
CA SER A 64 -0.97 -2.35 24.16
C SER A 64 0.21 -1.43 23.97
N PHE A 65 0.37 -0.51 24.92
CA PHE A 65 1.45 0.45 24.94
C PHE A 65 2.37 0.20 26.13
N GLU A 66 3.63 -0.07 25.86
CA GLU A 66 4.65 -0.26 26.89
C GLU A 66 5.91 0.52 26.52
N SER A 67 6.34 1.45 27.38
CA SER A 67 7.59 2.21 27.22
C SER A 67 7.76 2.89 25.85
N GLY A 68 6.67 3.35 25.23
CA GLY A 68 6.70 3.99 23.90
C GLY A 68 6.63 3.03 22.71
N SER A 69 6.51 1.74 22.96
CA SER A 69 6.27 0.70 21.97
C SER A 69 4.81 0.27 21.95
N VAL A 70 4.33 -0.16 20.78
CA VAL A 70 2.97 -0.67 20.58
C VAL A 70 2.98 -2.12 20.08
N THR A 71 2.03 -2.90 20.60
CA THR A 71 1.80 -4.31 20.24
C THR A 71 0.31 -4.50 20.01
N VAL A 72 -0.07 -5.26 18.98
CA VAL A 72 -1.47 -5.65 18.73
C VAL A 72 -1.75 -6.95 19.47
N ARG A 73 -2.78 -6.97 20.32
CA ARG A 73 -3.27 -8.19 21.00
C ARG A 73 -4.44 -8.84 20.25
N GLU A 74 -5.37 -8.04 19.75
CA GLU A 74 -6.55 -8.51 19.00
C GLU A 74 -6.76 -7.62 17.76
N PRO A 75 -6.44 -8.10 16.55
CA PRO A 75 -6.54 -7.31 15.31
C PRO A 75 -7.94 -7.27 14.69
N GLN A 76 -8.88 -8.11 15.14
CA GLN A 76 -10.16 -8.34 14.49
C GLN A 76 -9.95 -8.64 12.97
N ASN A 77 -10.73 -8.02 12.10
CA ASN A 77 -10.64 -8.19 10.65
C ASN A 77 -9.53 -7.35 9.96
N LEU A 78 -8.66 -6.68 10.74
CA LEU A 78 -7.51 -5.93 10.23
C LEU A 78 -6.20 -6.72 10.36
N ASP A 79 -6.27 -8.05 10.28
CA ASP A 79 -5.13 -8.96 10.36
C ASP A 79 -4.28 -9.01 9.07
N LYS A 80 -4.77 -8.39 8.00
CA LYS A 80 -4.14 -8.40 6.66
C LYS A 80 -4.09 -7.00 6.06
N PRO A 81 -3.04 -6.70 5.27
CA PRO A 81 -3.00 -5.47 4.49
C PRO A 81 -4.26 -5.31 3.63
N ARG A 82 -4.74 -4.07 3.50
CA ARG A 82 -5.90 -3.77 2.67
C ARG A 82 -5.66 -4.18 1.22
N ARG A 83 -6.74 -4.47 0.50
CA ARG A 83 -6.66 -4.67 -0.95
C ARG A 83 -6.42 -3.32 -1.63
N LEU A 84 -5.50 -3.33 -2.60
CA LEU A 84 -5.31 -2.21 -3.51
C LEU A 84 -6.45 -2.17 -4.53
N ASN A 85 -6.89 -0.97 -4.89
CA ASN A 85 -7.84 -0.80 -5.97
C ASN A 85 -7.14 -0.87 -7.35
N GLY A 86 -7.92 -0.90 -8.43
CA GLY A 86 -7.36 -1.02 -9.79
C GLY A 86 -6.45 0.15 -10.20
N GLU A 87 -6.75 1.37 -9.75
CA GLU A 87 -5.93 2.55 -10.03
C GLU A 87 -4.58 2.49 -9.30
N GLU A 88 -4.60 2.15 -8.01
CA GLU A 88 -3.40 1.97 -7.18
C GLU A 88 -2.47 0.89 -7.76
N LEU A 89 -3.04 -0.25 -8.16
CA LEU A 89 -2.28 -1.33 -8.81
C LEU A 89 -1.68 -0.88 -10.15
N SER A 90 -2.43 -0.14 -10.96
CA SER A 90 -1.96 0.34 -12.25
C SER A 90 -0.81 1.32 -12.10
N ILE A 91 -0.90 2.24 -11.13
CA ILE A 91 0.17 3.19 -10.80
C ILE A 91 1.43 2.44 -10.35
N LEU A 92 1.30 1.42 -9.50
CA LEU A 92 2.44 0.61 -9.06
C LEU A 92 3.11 -0.13 -10.22
N VAL A 93 2.33 -0.75 -11.11
CA VAL A 93 2.87 -1.45 -12.29
C VAL A 93 3.66 -0.48 -13.19
N MET A 94 3.11 0.71 -13.48
CA MET A 94 3.80 1.74 -14.26
C MET A 94 5.07 2.25 -13.57
N GLY A 95 5.01 2.52 -12.26
CA GLY A 95 6.18 2.95 -11.49
C GLY A 95 7.30 1.91 -11.52
N LEU A 96 6.95 0.62 -11.46
CA LEU A 96 7.91 -0.47 -11.57
C LEU A 96 8.54 -0.57 -12.98
N ASP A 97 7.82 -0.22 -14.05
CA ASP A 97 8.40 -0.18 -15.40
C ASP A 97 9.46 0.91 -15.53
N VAL A 98 9.16 2.10 -14.99
CA VAL A 98 10.11 3.21 -14.94
C VAL A 98 11.36 2.81 -14.16
N LEU A 99 11.19 2.20 -12.97
CA LEU A 99 12.30 1.72 -12.15
C LEU A 99 13.12 0.64 -12.86
N LYS A 100 12.47 -0.30 -13.54
CA LYS A 100 13.14 -1.36 -14.31
C LYS A 100 14.05 -0.79 -15.39
N GLY A 101 13.61 0.25 -16.10
CA GLY A 101 14.41 0.93 -17.13
C GLY A 101 15.63 1.69 -16.59
N GLN A 102 15.68 1.98 -15.29
CA GLN A 102 16.76 2.73 -14.65
C GLN A 102 17.80 1.83 -13.94
N LEU A 103 17.52 0.54 -13.78
CA LEU A 103 18.35 -0.37 -13.01
C LEU A 103 19.29 -1.19 -13.90
N GLN A 104 20.54 -1.31 -13.47
CA GLN A 104 21.56 -2.14 -14.13
C GLN A 104 21.79 -3.47 -13.41
N ASP A 105 21.40 -3.57 -12.14
CA ASP A 105 21.57 -4.77 -11.32
C ASP A 105 20.58 -5.86 -11.75
N PRO A 106 21.06 -7.00 -12.31
CA PRO A 106 20.19 -8.04 -12.85
C PRO A 106 19.30 -8.68 -11.79
N ILE A 107 19.75 -8.77 -10.54
CA ILE A 107 18.96 -9.36 -9.45
C ILE A 107 17.78 -8.45 -9.10
N LYS A 108 17.99 -7.13 -9.10
CA LYS A 108 16.90 -6.17 -8.86
C LYS A 108 15.90 -6.15 -10.02
N VAL A 109 16.38 -6.22 -11.26
CA VAL A 109 15.52 -6.29 -12.45
C VAL A 109 14.64 -7.54 -12.45
N GLU A 110 15.18 -8.69 -12.03
CA GLU A 110 14.42 -9.93 -11.87
C GLU A 110 13.35 -9.79 -10.78
N LYS A 111 13.70 -9.30 -9.59
CA LYS A 111 12.76 -9.07 -8.49
C LYS A 111 11.62 -8.11 -8.87
N ILE A 112 11.95 -7.03 -9.58
CA ILE A 112 10.93 -6.09 -10.09
C ILE A 112 10.02 -6.79 -11.09
N SER A 113 10.58 -7.59 -12.01
CA SER A 113 9.79 -8.31 -13.00
C SER A 113 8.83 -9.32 -12.35
N GLU A 114 9.29 -10.01 -11.29
CA GLU A 114 8.44 -10.91 -10.50
C GLU A 114 7.31 -10.15 -9.79
N LEU A 115 7.62 -9.03 -9.13
CA LEU A 115 6.62 -8.19 -8.48
C LEU A 115 5.60 -7.65 -9.47
N GLN A 116 6.05 -7.14 -10.62
CA GLN A 116 5.19 -6.68 -11.71
C GLN A 116 4.26 -7.79 -12.19
N HIS A 117 4.75 -9.01 -12.33
CA HIS A 117 3.92 -10.15 -12.74
C HIS A 117 2.81 -10.43 -11.71
N ARG A 118 3.15 -10.46 -10.42
CA ARG A 118 2.16 -10.66 -9.34
C ARG A 118 1.11 -9.54 -9.31
N LEU A 119 1.52 -8.27 -9.46
CA LEU A 119 0.59 -7.13 -9.48
C LEU A 119 -0.31 -7.13 -10.72
N LYS A 120 0.22 -7.47 -11.90
CA LYS A 120 -0.56 -7.63 -13.14
C LYS A 120 -1.62 -8.74 -12.99
N ALA A 121 -1.28 -9.86 -12.36
CA ALA A 121 -2.24 -10.93 -12.08
C ALA A 121 -3.37 -10.46 -11.14
N LEU A 122 -3.06 -9.65 -10.11
CA LEU A 122 -4.09 -9.05 -9.25
C LEU A 122 -5.01 -8.08 -10.02
N LEU A 123 -4.45 -7.26 -10.91
CA LEU A 123 -5.21 -6.32 -11.72
C LEU A 123 -6.22 -7.02 -12.65
N GLN A 124 -5.81 -8.13 -13.27
CA GLN A 124 -6.68 -8.97 -14.11
C GLN A 124 -7.85 -9.56 -13.32
N ASN A 125 -7.65 -9.87 -12.03
CA ASN A 125 -8.71 -10.41 -11.17
C ASN A 125 -9.70 -9.34 -10.69
N ILE A 126 -9.28 -8.08 -10.59
CA ILE A 126 -10.11 -6.95 -10.12
C ILE A 126 -10.92 -6.36 -11.27
N SER A 127 -10.37 -6.37 -12.48
CA SER A 127 -10.92 -5.64 -13.62
C SER A 127 -11.85 -6.50 -14.46
N GLY A 128 -13.16 -6.37 -14.24
CA GLY A 128 -14.17 -6.60 -15.28
C GLY A 128 -14.20 -5.51 -16.36
N ALA A 129 -13.42 -4.43 -16.23
CA ALA A 129 -13.34 -3.34 -17.20
C ALA A 129 -12.00 -2.58 -17.16
N ASN A 130 -11.27 -2.64 -18.29
CA ASN A 130 -10.51 -1.56 -18.93
C ASN A 130 -9.63 -0.61 -18.09
N VAL A 131 -8.60 -1.12 -17.40
CA VAL A 131 -7.32 -0.40 -17.41
C VAL A 131 -6.39 -1.14 -18.36
N LEU A 132 -6.29 -0.63 -19.58
CA LEU A 132 -5.37 -1.15 -20.59
C LEU A 132 -3.96 -0.73 -20.20
N TYR A 133 -3.33 -1.50 -19.33
CA TYR A 133 -1.88 -1.58 -19.36
C TYR A 133 -1.50 -2.27 -20.68
N VAL A 134 -1.04 -1.48 -21.65
CA VAL A 134 -0.47 -2.02 -22.90
C VAL A 134 1.04 -1.90 -22.77
N ASP A 135 1.73 -3.04 -22.81
CA ASP A 135 3.18 -3.07 -22.93
C ASP A 135 3.57 -2.28 -24.18
N GLU A 136 4.64 -1.48 -24.14
CA GLU A 136 5.09 -0.72 -25.32
C GLU A 136 5.28 -1.61 -26.56
N ARG A 137 5.60 -2.89 -26.33
CA ARG A 137 5.78 -3.91 -27.38
C ARG A 137 4.47 -4.29 -28.09
N ASP A 138 3.32 -4.02 -27.49
CA ASP A 138 1.98 -4.36 -28.01
C ASP A 138 1.25 -3.15 -28.62
N LEU A 139 1.92 -2.00 -28.78
CA LEU A 139 1.34 -0.79 -29.38
C LEU A 139 1.79 -0.65 -30.85
N PRO A 140 1.02 -1.16 -31.84
CA PRO A 140 1.44 -1.20 -33.25
C PRO A 140 1.68 0.18 -33.87
N PHE A 141 1.20 1.25 -33.23
CA PHE A 141 1.33 2.63 -33.72
C PHE A 141 2.28 3.50 -32.89
N LEU A 142 2.92 2.96 -31.85
CA LEU A 142 3.79 3.74 -30.97
C LEU A 142 4.98 4.35 -31.72
N SER A 143 5.57 3.59 -32.65
CA SER A 143 6.66 4.07 -33.51
C SER A 143 6.23 5.27 -34.35
N ILE A 144 5.05 5.19 -34.97
CA ILE A 144 4.49 6.27 -35.80
C ILE A 144 4.26 7.54 -34.97
N ILE A 145 3.72 7.40 -33.76
CA ILE A 145 3.49 8.53 -32.85
C ILE A 145 4.83 9.17 -32.43
N ASN A 146 5.81 8.36 -32.04
CA ASN A 146 7.13 8.86 -31.64
C ASN A 146 7.88 9.56 -32.79
N ASP A 147 7.77 9.03 -34.00
CA ASP A 147 8.37 9.64 -35.19
C ASP A 147 7.71 10.99 -35.53
N ALA A 148 6.40 11.10 -35.38
CA ALA A 148 5.66 12.35 -35.55
C ALA A 148 6.03 13.41 -34.48
N ILE A 149 6.32 13.01 -33.24
CA ILE A 149 6.75 13.92 -32.17
C ILE A 149 8.17 14.45 -32.42
N ARG A 150 9.08 13.63 -32.96
CA ARG A 150 10.48 14.01 -33.22
C ARG A 150 10.70 14.86 -34.48
N SER A 151 9.72 14.86 -35.39
CA SER A 151 9.80 15.54 -36.68
C SER A 151 9.20 16.96 -36.69
N ASN A 152 8.84 17.47 -35.51
CA ASN A 152 8.38 18.83 -35.25
C ASN A 152 9.25 19.51 -34.19
#